data_AF-A0A962EDN5-F1
#
_entry.id   AF-A0A962EDN5-F1
#
_cell.length_a   1.000
_cell.length_b   1.000
_cell.length_c   1.000
_cell.angle_alpha   90.00
_cell.angle_beta   90.00
_cell.angle_gamma   90.00
#
_symmetry.space_group_name_H-M   'P 1'
#
loop_
_entity.id
_entity.type
_entity.pdbx_description
1 polymer ?
#
loop_
_entity_poly.entity_id
_entity_poly.type
_entity_poly.pdbx_seq_one_letter_code
_entity_poly.pdbx_strand_id
1 'polypeptide(L)'
;MRANTIALLTAMALLAGCASAPRTEAQHYEVDRSRCVDSITAVPALSIPHTEKRKDRFPKPRSFEQVATCMLAQDGNPVPVVLMTISRELPLEVQVYLLTRGEIALAASIDLLDGERRLLRTVPFSDFVRRGGAYSGSIFLNRGDDEVRYLLMRPDPDAVGASDASVVGKTNSTPAVFAAGAAIYLVTIRTGSEQLSRTWLSEVGEFSVRSLPGNASTIDSR
;
A
#
# COMPACT_ATOMS: atom_id res chain seq x y z
N MET A 1 -45.30 57.17 8.48
CA MET A 1 -44.67 56.16 7.60
C MET A 1 -43.22 56.01 8.02
N ARG A 2 -42.86 54.90 8.70
CA ARG A 2 -41.48 54.60 9.12
C ARG A 2 -41.05 53.32 8.40
N ALA A 3 -39.93 53.40 7.70
CA ALA A 3 -39.38 52.33 6.88
C ALA A 3 -38.72 51.26 7.76
N ASN A 4 -39.03 49.99 7.47
CA ASN A 4 -38.43 48.81 8.08
C ASN A 4 -37.03 48.59 7.51
N THR A 5 -36.01 48.69 8.36
CA THR A 5 -34.64 48.31 8.01
C THR A 5 -34.46 46.82 8.31
N ILE A 6 -34.54 45.99 7.28
CA ILE A 6 -34.11 44.58 7.32
C ILE A 6 -32.62 44.59 6.96
N ALA A 7 -31.75 44.23 7.89
CA ALA A 7 -30.35 43.95 7.60
C ALA A 7 -30.00 42.56 8.15
N LEU A 8 -29.95 41.61 7.20
CA LEU A 8 -29.38 40.28 7.33
C LEU A 8 -27.99 40.35 7.97
N LEU A 9 -27.82 39.74 9.14
CA LEU A 9 -26.51 39.44 9.70
C LEU A 9 -26.16 38.00 9.32
N THR A 10 -25.26 37.92 8.34
CA THR A 10 -24.70 36.72 7.72
C THR A 10 -23.92 35.90 8.75
N ALA A 11 -24.46 34.74 9.14
CA ALA A 11 -23.73 33.76 9.94
C ALA A 11 -22.68 33.05 9.05
N MET A 12 -21.43 33.55 9.09
CA MET A 12 -20.26 32.81 8.61
C MET A 12 -19.99 31.65 9.57
N ALA A 13 -20.57 30.49 9.28
CA ALA A 13 -20.15 29.24 9.88
C ALA A 13 -18.73 28.93 9.41
N LEU A 14 -17.76 29.10 10.31
CA LEU A 14 -16.40 28.60 10.19
C LEU A 14 -16.47 27.08 10.03
N LEU A 15 -16.45 26.60 8.78
CA LEU A 15 -16.06 25.24 8.45
C LEU A 15 -14.57 25.11 8.80
N ALA A 16 -14.28 24.84 10.08
CA ALA A 16 -13.01 24.32 10.52
C ALA A 16 -12.83 22.95 9.86
N GLY A 17 -12.32 22.96 8.63
CA GLY A 17 -11.97 21.76 7.92
C GLY A 17 -10.93 21.01 8.75
N CYS A 18 -11.26 19.78 9.15
CA CYS A 18 -10.30 18.83 9.70
C CYS A 18 -9.23 18.55 8.64
N ALA A 19 -8.22 19.42 8.52
CA ALA A 19 -7.01 19.11 7.79
C ALA A 19 -6.23 18.11 8.65
N SER A 20 -6.25 16.83 8.27
CA SER A 20 -5.41 15.82 8.89
C SER A 20 -3.95 16.27 8.77
N ALA A 21 -3.25 16.37 9.91
CA ALA A 21 -1.84 16.71 9.94
C ALA A 21 -1.01 15.70 9.12
N PRO A 22 0.08 16.13 8.46
CA PRO A 22 1.01 15.22 7.81
C PRO A 22 1.56 14.22 8.84
N ARG A 23 1.85 13.00 8.38
CA ARG A 23 2.38 11.94 9.24
C ARG A 23 3.88 12.13 9.35
N THR A 24 4.36 12.21 10.58
CA THR A 24 5.76 12.50 10.89
C THR A 24 6.59 11.27 11.22
N GLU A 25 5.97 10.09 11.25
CA GLU A 25 6.63 8.83 11.66
C GLU A 25 5.99 7.60 10.99
N ALA A 26 6.72 6.49 11.05
CA ALA A 26 6.22 5.19 10.67
C ALA A 26 5.08 4.75 11.58
N GLN A 27 4.12 4.02 11.01
CA GLN A 27 3.02 3.45 11.77
C GLN A 27 3.28 1.99 12.10
N HIS A 28 3.03 1.64 13.35
CA HIS A 28 3.13 0.29 13.87
C HIS A 28 1.76 -0.37 13.90
N TYR A 29 1.75 -1.69 13.73
CA TYR A 29 0.54 -2.48 13.82
C TYR A 29 0.16 -2.63 15.30
N GLU A 30 -1.08 -2.29 15.64
CA GLU A 30 -1.59 -2.46 17.01
C GLU A 30 -1.91 -3.93 17.27
N VAL A 31 -1.02 -4.61 18.01
CA VAL A 31 -1.17 -6.02 18.34
C VAL A 31 -1.97 -6.21 19.64
N ASP A 32 -3.05 -6.98 19.59
CA ASP A 32 -3.62 -7.64 20.76
C ASP A 32 -2.95 -9.02 20.96
N ARG A 33 -1.97 -9.08 21.88
CA ARG A 33 -1.19 -10.31 22.15
C ARG A 33 -2.06 -11.50 22.53
N SER A 34 -3.24 -11.28 23.11
CA SER A 34 -4.17 -12.34 23.53
C SER A 34 -4.81 -13.08 22.34
N ARG A 35 -4.77 -12.48 21.14
CA ARG A 35 -5.34 -13.04 19.90
C ARG A 35 -4.29 -13.61 18.96
N CYS A 36 -3.03 -13.62 19.35
CA CYS A 36 -1.95 -14.14 18.53
C CYS A 36 -1.96 -15.67 18.51
N VAL A 37 -1.81 -16.24 17.33
CA VAL A 37 -1.62 -17.69 17.18
C VAL A 37 -0.16 -18.06 17.44
N ASP A 38 0.08 -19.27 17.92
CA ASP A 38 1.40 -19.79 18.28
C ASP A 38 2.13 -20.48 17.12
N SER A 39 1.41 -20.78 16.03
CA SER A 39 1.94 -21.50 14.88
C SER A 39 1.44 -20.93 13.56
N ILE A 40 2.31 -20.93 12.56
CA ILE A 40 1.97 -20.55 11.20
C ILE A 40 0.85 -21.43 10.62
N THR A 41 0.68 -22.67 11.09
CA THR A 41 -0.39 -23.59 10.63
C THR A 41 -1.80 -23.10 10.99
N ALA A 42 -1.92 -22.30 12.06
CA ALA A 42 -3.17 -21.70 12.49
C ALA A 42 -3.50 -20.39 11.74
N VAL A 43 -2.55 -19.84 10.97
CA VAL A 43 -2.79 -18.65 10.14
C VAL A 43 -3.68 -19.05 8.94
N PRO A 44 -4.84 -18.38 8.74
CA PRO A 44 -5.69 -18.63 7.59
C PRO A 44 -5.01 -18.15 6.31
N ALA A 45 -5.04 -18.99 5.27
CA ALA A 45 -4.42 -18.67 3.99
C ALA A 45 -5.43 -18.03 3.01
N LEU A 46 -5.05 -16.93 2.38
CA LEU A 46 -5.83 -16.23 1.36
C LEU A 46 -5.43 -16.69 -0.04
N SER A 47 -6.38 -16.94 -0.93
CA SER A 47 -6.04 -17.24 -2.32
C SER A 47 -5.51 -16.00 -3.05
N ILE A 48 -4.40 -16.16 -3.77
CA ILE A 48 -3.89 -15.11 -4.67
C ILE A 48 -4.78 -15.07 -5.92
N PRO A 49 -5.37 -13.91 -6.27
CA PRO A 49 -6.15 -13.77 -7.50
C PRO A 49 -5.29 -14.08 -8.74
N HIS A 50 -5.77 -14.98 -9.59
CA HIS A 50 -5.15 -15.28 -10.87
C HIS A 50 -5.66 -14.33 -11.96
N THR A 51 -4.76 -13.88 -12.83
CA THR A 51 -5.07 -13.08 -14.01
C THR A 51 -4.38 -13.71 -15.21
N GLU A 52 -5.06 -13.76 -16.35
CA GLU A 52 -4.54 -14.40 -17.57
C GLU A 52 -3.52 -13.51 -18.28
N LYS A 53 -3.73 -12.19 -18.26
CA LYS A 53 -2.91 -11.24 -19.02
C LYS A 53 -2.39 -10.14 -18.11
N ARG A 54 -1.15 -9.72 -18.35
CA ARG A 54 -0.49 -8.62 -17.62
C ARG A 54 -1.28 -7.30 -17.67
N LYS A 55 -2.02 -7.05 -18.76
CA LYS A 55 -2.87 -5.86 -18.95
C LYS A 55 -4.21 -5.92 -18.21
N ASP A 56 -4.57 -7.08 -17.66
CA ASP A 56 -5.80 -7.20 -16.89
C ASP A 56 -5.72 -6.34 -15.64
N ARG A 57 -6.87 -5.88 -15.18
CA ARG A 57 -6.98 -4.97 -14.04
C ARG A 57 -6.40 -5.64 -12.79
N PHE A 58 -5.54 -4.91 -12.08
CA PHE A 58 -5.02 -5.37 -10.80
C PHE A 58 -6.15 -5.54 -9.77
N PRO A 59 -6.11 -6.56 -8.91
CA PRO A 59 -7.08 -6.70 -7.83
C PRO A 59 -7.16 -5.45 -6.95
N LYS A 60 -8.35 -5.21 -6.38
CA LYS A 60 -8.54 -4.10 -5.44
C LYS A 60 -7.54 -4.23 -4.28
N PRO A 61 -6.83 -3.15 -3.91
CA PRO A 61 -5.95 -3.16 -2.75
C PRO A 61 -6.67 -3.63 -1.49
N ARG A 62 -5.95 -4.37 -0.66
CA ARG A 62 -6.38 -4.80 0.67
C ARG A 62 -5.55 -4.06 1.71
N SER A 63 -6.20 -3.67 2.80
CA SER A 63 -5.53 -3.16 3.98
C SER A 63 -4.86 -4.33 4.70
N PHE A 64 -3.56 -4.19 4.97
CA PHE A 64 -2.77 -5.20 5.70
C PHE A 64 -3.33 -5.38 7.09
N GLU A 65 -3.65 -4.29 7.78
CA GLU A 65 -4.14 -4.34 9.14
C GLU A 65 -5.50 -5.05 9.29
N GLN A 66 -6.33 -5.04 8.23
CA GLN A 66 -7.63 -5.72 8.21
C GLN A 66 -7.54 -7.22 7.94
N VAL A 67 -6.48 -7.69 7.29
CA VAL A 67 -6.35 -9.10 6.84
C VAL A 67 -5.21 -9.85 7.52
N ALA A 68 -4.31 -9.13 8.20
CA ALA A 68 -3.23 -9.74 8.96
C ALA A 68 -3.77 -10.51 10.17
N THR A 69 -3.16 -11.66 10.42
CA THR A 69 -3.32 -12.42 11.64
C THR A 69 -2.08 -12.19 12.49
N CYS A 70 -2.26 -11.94 13.79
CA CYS A 70 -1.10 -11.91 14.69
C CYS A 70 -0.57 -13.33 14.90
N MET A 71 0.74 -13.51 14.73
CA MET A 71 1.45 -14.74 15.07
C MET A 71 2.55 -14.43 16.09
N LEU A 72 2.79 -15.31 17.05
CA LEU A 72 3.96 -15.22 17.92
C LEU A 72 5.18 -15.77 17.18
N ALA A 73 6.21 -14.94 17.03
CA ALA A 73 7.52 -15.40 16.57
C ALA A 73 8.21 -16.27 17.64
N GLN A 74 9.31 -16.92 17.27
CA GLN A 74 10.05 -17.83 18.16
C GLN A 74 10.62 -17.13 19.39
N ASP A 75 10.93 -15.83 19.29
CA ASP A 75 11.36 -14.97 20.39
C ASP A 75 10.21 -14.50 21.28
N GLY A 76 8.97 -14.91 20.97
CA GLY A 76 7.76 -14.52 21.66
C GLY A 76 7.24 -13.13 21.31
N ASN A 77 7.82 -12.45 20.31
CA ASN A 77 7.31 -11.17 19.85
C ASN A 77 6.12 -11.38 18.89
N PRO A 78 5.06 -10.58 19.02
CA PRO A 78 3.96 -10.65 18.06
C PRO A 78 4.38 -10.06 16.71
N VAL A 79 4.04 -10.76 15.65
CA VAL A 79 4.30 -10.35 14.27
C VAL A 79 2.99 -10.46 13.49
N PRO A 80 2.47 -9.37 12.90
CA PRO A 80 1.33 -9.46 12.00
C PRO A 80 1.76 -10.09 10.68
N VAL A 81 1.00 -11.09 10.23
CA VAL A 81 1.32 -11.84 9.02
C VAL A 81 0.10 -12.04 8.14
N VAL A 82 0.32 -12.11 6.82
CA VAL A 82 -0.68 -12.51 5.83
C VAL A 82 -0.15 -13.72 5.07
N LEU A 83 -0.80 -14.86 5.25
CA LEU A 83 -0.48 -16.08 4.51
C LEU A 83 -1.32 -16.13 3.23
N MET A 84 -0.69 -16.42 2.11
CA MET A 84 -1.34 -16.53 0.80
C MET A 84 -0.99 -17.86 0.12
N THR A 85 -1.97 -18.50 -0.52
CA THR A 85 -1.75 -19.74 -1.27
C THR A 85 -1.35 -19.45 -2.72
N ILE A 86 -0.37 -20.20 -3.21
CA ILE A 86 0.07 -20.13 -4.60
C ILE A 86 -0.59 -21.25 -5.40
N SER A 87 -0.98 -20.95 -6.65
CA SER A 87 -1.41 -21.99 -7.59
C SER A 87 -0.29 -23.00 -7.85
N ARG A 88 -0.65 -24.26 -8.09
CA ARG A 88 0.33 -25.30 -8.44
C ARG A 88 0.79 -25.25 -9.89
N GLU A 89 0.15 -24.42 -10.71
CA GLU A 89 0.45 -24.29 -12.13
C GLU A 89 1.71 -23.44 -12.32
N LEU A 90 2.79 -24.08 -12.77
CA LEU A 90 4.08 -23.47 -13.05
C LEU A 90 4.40 -23.54 -14.55
N PRO A 91 5.10 -22.54 -15.12
CA PRO A 91 5.69 -21.38 -14.46
C PRO A 91 4.65 -20.30 -14.10
N LEU A 92 4.94 -19.53 -13.05
CA LEU A 92 4.07 -18.49 -12.49
C LEU A 92 4.85 -17.22 -12.17
N GLU A 93 4.27 -16.06 -12.42
CA GLU A 93 4.75 -14.78 -11.92
C GLU A 93 3.76 -14.26 -10.87
N VAL A 94 4.24 -14.05 -9.65
CA VAL A 94 3.47 -13.36 -8.60
C VAL A 94 3.92 -11.92 -8.54
N GLN A 95 3.02 -10.99 -8.85
CA GLN A 95 3.28 -9.56 -8.77
C GLN A 95 2.73 -9.02 -7.46
N VAL A 96 3.57 -8.26 -6.76
CA VAL A 96 3.25 -7.67 -5.46
C VAL A 96 3.42 -6.17 -5.54
N TYR A 97 2.40 -5.44 -5.07
CA TYR A 97 2.39 -3.98 -4.97
C TYR A 97 2.11 -3.60 -3.53
N LEU A 98 2.99 -2.80 -2.94
CA LEU A 98 2.85 -2.19 -1.61
C LEU A 98 2.54 -0.71 -1.84
N LEU A 99 1.28 -0.32 -1.67
CA LEU A 99 0.81 1.00 -2.09
C LEU A 99 1.23 2.07 -1.08
N THR A 100 1.60 3.23 -1.60
CA THR A 100 1.81 4.45 -0.81
C THR A 100 0.47 5.16 -0.68
N ARG A 101 -0.01 5.30 0.56
CA ARG A 101 -1.25 6.02 0.90
C ARG A 101 -0.89 7.23 1.77
N GLY A 102 -0.95 8.42 1.18
CA GLY A 102 -0.44 9.63 1.83
C GLY A 102 1.07 9.55 2.02
N GLU A 103 1.52 9.61 3.27
CA GLU A 103 2.94 9.62 3.65
C GLU A 103 3.40 8.30 4.27
N ILE A 104 2.65 7.20 4.08
CA ILE A 104 3.03 5.86 4.54
C ILE A 104 3.01 4.82 3.42
N ALA A 105 3.87 3.81 3.54
CA ALA A 105 3.82 2.59 2.75
C ALA A 105 4.14 1.39 3.64
N LEU A 106 3.47 0.27 3.37
CA LEU A 106 3.81 -0.99 4.03
C LEU A 106 5.22 -1.43 3.60
N ALA A 107 6.12 -1.56 4.55
CA ALA A 107 7.43 -2.18 4.34
C ALA A 107 7.35 -3.66 4.69
N ALA A 108 7.01 -4.47 3.70
CA ALA A 108 6.84 -5.92 3.88
C ALA A 108 7.96 -6.71 3.18
N SER A 109 8.37 -7.79 3.85
CA SER A 109 9.12 -8.88 3.27
C SER A 109 8.15 -10.03 2.92
N ILE A 110 8.55 -10.87 1.97
CA ILE A 110 7.78 -12.03 1.53
C ILE A 110 8.61 -13.30 1.75
N ASP A 111 8.16 -14.16 2.63
CA ASP A 111 8.72 -15.50 2.83
C ASP A 111 8.01 -16.49 1.90
N LEU A 112 8.78 -17.21 1.09
CA LEU A 112 8.34 -18.32 0.26
C LEU A 112 8.38 -19.59 1.09
N LEU A 113 7.25 -20.30 1.18
CA LEU A 113 7.13 -21.49 2.01
C LEU A 113 6.75 -22.73 1.22
N ASP A 114 7.19 -23.88 1.70
CA ASP A 114 6.83 -25.18 1.14
C ASP A 114 5.42 -25.64 1.56
N GLY A 115 5.04 -26.86 1.17
CA GLY A 115 3.74 -27.46 1.55
C GLY A 115 3.55 -27.68 3.06
N GLU A 116 4.63 -27.77 3.81
CA GLU A 116 4.65 -27.90 5.28
C GLU A 116 4.75 -26.54 5.98
N ARG A 117 4.71 -25.43 5.21
CA ARG A 117 4.89 -24.04 5.66
C ARG A 117 6.29 -23.77 6.23
N ARG A 118 7.31 -24.52 5.81
CA ARG A 118 8.71 -24.26 6.14
C ARG A 118 9.28 -23.21 5.19
N LEU A 119 10.12 -22.33 5.73
CA LEU A 119 10.77 -21.28 4.95
C LEU A 119 11.75 -21.88 3.93
N LEU A 120 11.56 -21.51 2.66
CA LEU A 120 12.47 -21.83 1.55
C LEU A 120 13.37 -20.65 1.21
N ARG A 121 12.79 -19.44 1.12
CA ARG A 121 13.51 -18.21 0.78
C ARG A 121 12.74 -16.99 1.27
N THR A 122 13.45 -15.91 1.60
CA THR A 122 12.86 -14.59 1.88
C THR A 122 13.18 -13.62 0.73
N VAL A 123 12.19 -12.81 0.35
CA VAL A 123 12.34 -11.63 -0.51
C VAL A 123 12.21 -10.40 0.38
N PRO A 124 13.32 -9.70 0.69
CA PRO A 124 13.31 -8.53 1.56
C PRO A 124 12.62 -7.33 0.88
N PHE A 125 12.22 -6.33 1.66
CA PHE A 125 11.62 -5.11 1.14
C PHE A 125 12.57 -4.35 0.19
N SER A 126 13.88 -4.45 0.40
CA SER A 126 14.91 -3.84 -0.45
C SER A 126 14.92 -4.34 -1.90
N ASP A 127 14.31 -5.50 -2.18
CA ASP A 127 14.16 -6.02 -3.54
C ASP A 127 12.97 -5.36 -4.29
N PHE A 128 12.14 -4.59 -3.61
CA PHE A 128 11.01 -3.88 -4.21
C PHE A 128 11.44 -2.52 -4.76
N VAL A 129 11.02 -2.23 -5.99
CA VAL A 129 11.36 -0.97 -6.66
C VAL A 129 10.21 0.01 -6.51
N ARG A 130 10.51 1.21 -6.03
CA ARG A 130 9.57 2.33 -5.99
C ARG A 130 9.18 2.77 -7.41
N ARG A 131 7.89 2.74 -7.72
CA ARG A 131 7.31 3.17 -9.01
C ARG A 131 6.07 4.02 -8.77
N GLY A 132 6.24 5.34 -8.82
CA GLY A 132 5.15 6.27 -8.52
C GLY A 132 4.67 6.12 -7.08
N GLY A 133 3.38 5.85 -6.89
CA GLY A 133 2.74 5.70 -5.58
C GLY A 133 2.74 4.28 -5.01
N ALA A 134 3.72 3.44 -5.35
CA ALA A 134 3.84 2.09 -4.80
C ALA A 134 5.29 1.58 -4.87
N TYR A 135 5.60 0.59 -4.02
CA TYR A 135 6.74 -0.30 -4.18
C TYR A 135 6.27 -1.57 -4.88
N SER A 136 6.99 -2.01 -5.89
CA SER A 136 6.57 -3.12 -6.75
C SER A 136 7.68 -4.13 -6.94
N GLY A 137 7.30 -5.41 -6.88
CA GLY A 137 8.19 -6.54 -7.04
C GLY A 137 7.51 -7.67 -7.82
N SER A 138 8.29 -8.60 -8.34
CA SER A 138 7.79 -9.79 -9.02
C SER A 138 8.59 -11.00 -8.58
N ILE A 139 7.87 -12.05 -8.18
CA ILE A 139 8.43 -13.33 -7.78
C ILE A 139 8.13 -14.29 -8.93
N PHE A 140 9.18 -14.79 -9.56
CA PHE A 140 9.07 -15.77 -10.63
C PHE A 140 9.28 -17.17 -10.03
N LEU A 141 8.30 -18.03 -10.25
CA LEU A 141 8.34 -19.44 -9.87
C LEU A 141 8.39 -20.26 -11.16
N ASN A 142 9.49 -20.97 -11.36
CA ASN A 142 9.73 -21.81 -12.52
C ASN A 142 9.39 -23.26 -12.21
N ARG A 143 9.52 -24.16 -13.20
CA ARG A 143 9.21 -25.59 -12.99
C ARG A 143 10.06 -26.29 -11.93
N GLY A 144 11.21 -25.71 -11.55
CA GLY A 144 12.05 -26.21 -10.45
C GLY A 144 11.64 -25.70 -9.06
N ASP A 145 10.68 -24.78 -8.97
CA ASP A 145 10.18 -24.20 -7.73
C ASP A 145 8.84 -24.86 -7.31
N ASP A 146 8.65 -26.13 -7.65
CA ASP A 146 7.40 -26.86 -7.42
C ASP A 146 7.08 -27.13 -5.94
N GLU A 147 8.10 -27.05 -5.09
CA GLU A 147 7.95 -27.10 -3.63
C GLU A 147 7.24 -25.88 -3.05
N VAL A 148 7.30 -24.70 -3.69
CA VAL A 148 6.71 -23.47 -3.15
C VAL A 148 5.18 -23.56 -3.19
N ARG A 149 4.53 -23.46 -2.03
CA ARG A 149 3.06 -23.54 -1.88
C ARG A 149 2.42 -22.30 -1.27
N TYR A 150 3.19 -21.52 -0.51
CA TYR A 150 2.65 -20.34 0.17
C TYR A 150 3.60 -19.14 0.08
N LEU A 151 3.02 -17.95 0.17
CA LEU A 151 3.70 -16.69 0.44
C LEU A 151 3.24 -16.18 1.81
N LEU A 152 4.18 -15.88 2.69
CA LEU A 152 3.90 -15.22 3.95
C LEU A 152 4.44 -13.79 3.87
N MET A 153 3.52 -12.82 3.89
CA MET A 153 3.86 -11.40 3.95
C MET A 153 3.88 -10.95 5.41
N ARG A 154 4.96 -10.27 5.81
CA ARG A 154 5.12 -9.70 7.16
C ARG A 154 5.91 -8.39 7.08
N PRO A 155 5.79 -7.49 8.08
CA PRO A 155 6.66 -6.32 8.14
C PRO A 155 8.14 -6.74 8.09
N ASP A 156 8.93 -6.01 7.33
CA ASP A 156 10.37 -6.19 7.23
C ASP A 156 11.06 -5.39 8.34
N PRO A 157 11.67 -6.05 9.35
CA PRO A 157 12.26 -5.35 10.49
C PRO A 157 13.43 -4.43 10.09
N ASP A 158 14.09 -4.68 8.96
CA ASP A 158 15.23 -3.86 8.50
C ASP A 158 14.78 -2.61 7.73
N ALA A 159 13.51 -2.56 7.30
CA ALA A 159 12.96 -1.45 6.53
C ALA A 159 11.96 -0.59 7.32
N VAL A 160 11.21 -1.17 8.25
CA VAL A 160 10.25 -0.43 9.09
C VAL A 160 10.95 0.67 9.88
N GLY A 161 10.36 1.86 9.92
CA GLY A 161 10.90 3.05 10.58
C GLY A 161 11.78 3.93 9.69
N ALA A 162 12.28 3.39 8.57
CA ALA A 162 12.97 4.21 7.58
C ALA A 162 12.00 5.11 6.79
N SER A 163 12.57 6.05 6.03
CA SER A 163 11.77 6.96 5.22
C SER A 163 12.42 7.26 3.88
N ASP A 164 11.60 7.31 2.84
CA ASP A 164 12.02 7.64 1.50
C ASP A 164 11.52 9.03 1.11
N ALA A 165 12.45 9.92 0.78
CA ALA A 165 12.13 11.24 0.26
C ALA A 165 11.89 11.19 -1.25
N SER A 166 10.86 11.89 -1.71
CA SER A 166 10.54 12.05 -3.13
C SER A 166 10.09 13.47 -3.41
N VAL A 167 10.46 14.01 -4.56
CA VAL A 167 9.92 15.27 -5.03
C VAL A 167 8.61 14.98 -5.76
N VAL A 168 7.51 15.54 -5.27
CA VAL A 168 6.19 15.42 -5.89
C VAL A 168 5.74 16.78 -6.39
N GLY A 169 5.18 16.79 -7.60
CA GLY A 169 4.54 17.98 -8.16
C GLY A 169 3.16 18.17 -7.53
N LYS A 170 2.96 19.28 -6.82
CA LYS A 170 1.65 19.68 -6.31
C LYS A 170 1.07 20.75 -7.21
N THR A 171 -0.10 20.47 -7.78
CA THR A 171 -0.86 21.47 -8.53
C THR A 171 -1.92 22.06 -7.61
N ASN A 172 -1.82 23.35 -7.35
CA ASN A 172 -2.86 24.10 -6.64
C ASN A 172 -3.74 24.80 -7.69
N SER A 173 -5.05 24.57 -7.62
CA SER A 173 -6.04 25.24 -8.46
C SER A 173 -6.85 26.19 -7.62
N THR A 174 -6.70 27.49 -7.86
CA THR A 174 -7.44 28.52 -7.15
C THR A 174 -8.42 29.18 -8.12
N PRO A 175 -9.75 29.10 -7.87
CA PRO A 175 -10.69 29.88 -8.64
C PRO A 175 -10.48 31.36 -8.34
N ALA A 176 -10.42 32.18 -9.37
CA ALA A 176 -10.35 33.62 -9.26
C ALA A 176 -11.52 34.24 -10.03
N VAL A 177 -12.20 35.17 -9.37
CA VAL A 177 -13.35 35.89 -9.94
C VAL A 177 -12.91 37.33 -10.16
N PHE A 178 -13.04 37.80 -11.39
CA PHE A 178 -12.74 39.18 -11.73
C PHE A 178 -13.94 39.82 -12.43
N ALA A 179 -14.32 41.02 -11.99
CA ALA A 179 -15.34 41.81 -12.67
C ALA A 179 -14.65 42.82 -13.60
N ALA A 180 -15.07 42.86 -14.87
CA ALA A 180 -14.63 43.88 -15.81
C ALA A 180 -15.84 44.43 -16.58
N GLY A 181 -16.18 45.69 -16.32
CA GLY A 181 -17.41 46.29 -16.80
C GLY A 181 -18.65 45.62 -16.19
N ALA A 182 -19.63 45.25 -17.02
CA ALA A 182 -20.85 44.55 -16.60
C ALA A 182 -20.70 43.01 -16.59
N ALA A 183 -19.50 42.48 -16.87
CA ALA A 183 -19.25 41.04 -16.97
C ALA A 183 -18.48 40.50 -15.76
N ILE A 184 -18.83 39.29 -15.33
CA ILE A 184 -18.13 38.51 -14.30
C ILE A 184 -17.38 37.37 -14.99
N TYR A 185 -16.08 37.30 -14.78
CA TYR A 185 -15.22 36.23 -15.28
C TYR A 185 -14.85 35.29 -14.15
N LEU A 186 -15.12 33.99 -14.34
CA LEU A 186 -14.52 32.93 -13.54
C LEU A 186 -13.33 32.37 -14.30
N VAL A 187 -12.14 32.47 -13.72
CA VAL A 187 -10.95 31.82 -14.24
C VAL A 187 -10.37 30.90 -13.18
N THR A 188 -9.74 29.81 -13.59
CA THR A 188 -9.02 28.92 -12.68
C THR A 188 -7.53 29.15 -12.87
N ILE A 189 -6.87 29.69 -11.83
CA ILE A 189 -5.42 29.84 -11.83
C ILE A 189 -4.83 28.52 -11.33
N ARG A 190 -3.99 27.89 -12.15
CA ARG A 190 -3.24 26.70 -11.77
C ARG A 190 -1.79 27.10 -11.50
N THR A 191 -1.33 26.87 -10.28
CA THR A 191 0.08 27.02 -9.92
C THR A 191 0.66 25.65 -9.62
N GLY A 192 1.92 25.42 -10.01
CA GLY A 192 2.68 24.23 -9.69
C GLY A 192 3.74 24.56 -8.65
N SER A 193 3.86 23.72 -7.62
CA SER A 193 4.99 23.75 -6.68
C SER A 193 5.56 22.34 -6.54
N GLU A 194 6.87 22.23 -6.53
CA GLU A 194 7.54 21.01 -6.13
C GLU A 194 7.56 20.95 -4.60
N GLN A 195 7.14 19.81 -4.04
CA GLN A 195 7.18 19.58 -2.61
C GLN A 195 8.01 18.32 -2.36
N LEU A 196 8.96 18.42 -1.43
CA LEU A 196 9.59 17.24 -0.87
C LEU A 196 8.55 16.51 -0.01
N SER A 197 8.13 15.34 -0.46
CA SER A 197 7.25 14.44 0.29
C SER A 197 8.09 13.30 0.84
N ARG A 198 7.86 12.97 2.11
CA ARG A 198 8.49 11.84 2.79
C ARG A 198 7.47 10.72 2.92
N THR A 199 7.88 9.51 2.57
CA THR A 199 7.08 8.30 2.78
C THR A 199 7.73 7.48 3.87
N TRP A 200 7.02 7.26 4.98
CA TRP A 200 7.46 6.42 6.08
C TRP A 200 7.14 4.95 5.83
N LEU A 201 8.15 4.12 5.97
CA LEU A 201 8.06 2.67 5.84
C LEU A 201 7.48 2.10 7.14
N SER A 202 6.28 1.56 7.05
CA SER A 202 5.40 1.23 8.18
C SER A 202 5.04 -0.25 8.21
N GLU A 203 4.56 -0.74 9.36
CA GLU A 203 4.03 -2.11 9.52
C GLU A 203 2.60 -2.26 8.99
N VAL A 204 1.95 -1.14 8.69
CA VAL A 204 0.58 -1.05 8.18
C VAL A 204 0.56 -0.43 6.79
N GLY A 205 -0.54 -0.61 6.07
CA GLY A 205 -0.71 -0.03 4.74
C GLY A 205 -1.53 -0.91 3.83
N GLU A 206 -1.55 -0.56 2.56
CA GLU A 206 -2.30 -1.32 1.56
C GLU A 206 -1.37 -2.11 0.65
N PHE A 207 -1.81 -3.29 0.26
CA PHE A 207 -1.10 -4.12 -0.70
C PHE A 207 -2.07 -4.69 -1.74
N SER A 208 -1.52 -5.09 -2.88
CA SER A 208 -2.25 -5.89 -3.87
C SER A 208 -1.32 -6.96 -4.44
N VAL A 209 -1.83 -8.17 -4.57
CA VAL A 209 -1.10 -9.32 -5.12
C VAL A 209 -1.94 -9.95 -6.21
N ARG A 210 -1.29 -10.38 -7.29
CA ARG A 210 -1.89 -11.25 -8.30
C ARG A 210 -0.88 -12.26 -8.80
N SER A 211 -1.39 -13.33 -9.37
CA SER A 211 -0.60 -14.29 -10.13
C SER A 211 -0.91 -14.21 -11.63
N LEU A 212 0.09 -14.47 -12.45
CA LEU A 212 0.04 -14.49 -13.91
C LEU A 212 0.75 -15.75 -14.41
N PRO A 213 0.34 -16.33 -15.55
CA PRO A 213 1.13 -17.36 -16.21
C PRO A 213 2.56 -16.85 -16.48
N GLY A 214 3.56 -17.67 -16.19
CA GLY A 214 4.96 -17.32 -16.45
C GLY A 214 5.27 -17.34 -17.94
N ASN A 215 5.93 -16.30 -18.45
CA ASN A 215 6.43 -16.29 -19.83
C ASN A 215 7.71 -17.13 -19.93
N ALA A 216 7.65 -18.26 -20.64
CA ALA A 216 8.78 -19.14 -20.90
C ALA A 216 9.97 -18.45 -21.61
N SER A 217 9.78 -17.25 -22.18
CA SER A 217 10.83 -16.50 -22.89
C SER A 217 11.71 -15.62 -22.00
N THR A 218 11.49 -15.59 -20.68
CA THR A 218 12.33 -14.81 -19.74
C THR A 218 13.38 -15.70 -19.05
N ILE A 219 13.65 -16.86 -19.64
CA ILE A 219 14.51 -17.93 -19.13
C ILE A 219 15.79 -17.98 -19.96
N ASP A 220 16.61 -16.91 -19.99
CA ASP A 220 18.00 -17.04 -20.47
C ASP A 220 18.94 -15.90 -20.03
N SER A 221 18.73 -15.29 -18.86
CA SER A 221 19.64 -14.24 -18.39
C SER A 221 19.68 -14.12 -16.87
N ARG A 222 20.12 -15.16 -16.16
CA ARG A 222 20.84 -15.06 -14.89
C ARG A 222 21.79 -16.23 -14.73
#